data_AF-A0A7R9Q5W4-F1
#
_entry.id   AF-A0A7R9Q5W4-F1
#
_cell.length_a   1.000
_cell.length_b   1.000
_cell.length_c   1.000
_cell.angle_alpha   90.00
_cell.angle_beta   90.00
_cell.angle_gamma   90.00
#
_symmetry.space_group_name_H-M   'P 1'
#
loop_
_entity.id
_entity.type
_entity.pdbx_description
1 polymer ?
#
loop_
_entity_poly.entity_id
_entity_poly.type
_entity_poly.pdbx_seq_one_letter_code
_entity_poly.pdbx_strand_id
1 'polypeptide(L)'
;SLSLSSTIGCQTNYIEVYEGKEDLPTNRIIRICGDDNPAPIQSQGNVLLVKLVTNANNTSPGFRAQYSFNSQEMNATKQIMTSNLRPHITSDGSVYFPTDGILFRHNN
;
A
#
# COMPACT_ATOMS: atom_id res chain seq x y z
N SER A 1 -1.50 10.16 3.81
CA SER A 1 -0.67 11.21 3.19
C SER A 1 0.37 10.54 2.31
N LEU A 2 0.73 11.16 1.19
CA LEU A 2 1.74 10.68 0.26
C LEU A 2 2.75 11.80 0.02
N SER A 3 4.04 11.46 0.05
CA SER A 3 5.12 12.33 -0.42
C SER A 3 6.31 11.50 -0.88
N LEU A 4 6.53 11.47 -2.19
CA LEU A 4 7.61 10.72 -2.85
C LEU A 4 8.27 11.57 -3.93
N SER A 5 9.59 11.75 -3.84
CA SER A 5 10.38 12.45 -4.85
C SER A 5 10.64 11.53 -6.05
N SER A 6 9.87 11.65 -7.14
CA SER A 6 10.01 10.78 -8.33
C SER A 6 10.45 11.54 -9.58
N THR A 7 11.08 10.83 -10.52
CA THR A 7 11.30 11.36 -11.87
C THR A 7 10.00 11.43 -12.68
N ILE A 8 10.03 12.18 -13.80
CA ILE A 8 8.88 12.34 -14.69
C ILE A 8 8.30 10.98 -15.08
N GLY A 9 6.98 10.84 -14.92
CA GLY A 9 6.27 9.59 -15.21
C GLY A 9 6.33 8.54 -14.11
N CYS A 10 6.68 8.90 -12.88
CA CYS A 10 6.74 7.99 -11.73
C CYS A 10 7.65 6.78 -11.96
N GLN A 11 8.92 7.01 -12.33
CA GLN A 11 9.84 5.94 -12.68
C GLN A 11 10.82 5.53 -11.57
N THR A 12 11.08 6.39 -10.57
CA THR A 12 12.09 6.10 -9.53
C THR A 12 11.48 5.76 -8.17
N ASN A 13 10.56 6.60 -7.68
CA ASN A 13 9.94 6.45 -6.37
C ASN A 13 8.42 6.50 -6.54
N TYR A 14 7.74 5.40 -6.29
CA TYR A 14 6.30 5.28 -6.52
C TYR A 14 5.68 4.15 -5.69
N ILE A 15 4.36 4.19 -5.56
CA ILE A 15 3.55 3.11 -5.00
C ILE A 15 2.77 2.46 -6.13
N GLU A 16 2.75 1.14 -6.17
CA GLU A 16 1.81 0.36 -6.98
C GLU A 16 0.81 -0.35 -6.09
N VAL A 17 -0.45 -0.36 -6.51
CA VAL A 17 -1.53 -1.11 -5.84
C VAL A 17 -2.04 -2.17 -6.79
N TYR A 18 -2.19 -3.40 -6.30
CA TYR A 18 -2.64 -4.56 -7.07
C TYR A 18 -3.82 -5.26 -6.38
N GLU A 19 -4.69 -5.83 -7.20
CA GLU A 19 -5.71 -6.77 -6.74
C GLU A 19 -5.07 -8.13 -6.41
N GLY A 20 -5.47 -8.72 -5.27
CA GLY A 20 -4.94 -10.02 -4.84
C GLY A 20 -3.53 -9.94 -4.23
N LYS A 21 -2.82 -11.07 -4.28
CA LYS A 21 -1.54 -11.27 -3.56
C LYS A 21 -0.29 -11.09 -4.42
N GLU A 22 -0.44 -11.04 -5.73
CA GLU A 22 0.66 -11.07 -6.68
C GLU A 22 0.80 -9.73 -7.39
N ASP A 23 2.03 -9.28 -7.62
CA ASP A 23 2.36 -8.06 -8.33
C ASP A 23 2.35 -8.25 -9.86
N LEU A 24 1.34 -8.96 -10.37
CA LEU A 24 1.14 -9.17 -11.80
C LEU A 24 0.69 -7.88 -12.49
N PRO A 25 1.26 -7.52 -13.67
CA PRO A 25 0.85 -6.33 -14.41
C PRO A 25 -0.65 -6.26 -14.72
N THR A 26 -1.31 -7.40 -14.94
CA THR A 26 -2.75 -7.51 -15.19
C THR A 26 -3.61 -7.14 -13.99
N ASN A 27 -3.05 -7.22 -12.78
CA ASN A 27 -3.76 -6.96 -11.53
C ASN A 27 -3.47 -5.55 -10.98
N ARG A 28 -2.60 -4.77 -11.64
CA ARG A 28 -2.23 -3.43 -11.17
C ARG A 28 -3.40 -2.48 -11.32
N ILE A 29 -3.87 -1.96 -10.20
CA ILE A 29 -4.94 -0.97 -10.11
C ILE A 29 -4.37 0.41 -10.47
N ILE A 30 -3.27 0.81 -9.83
CA ILE A 30 -2.69 2.15 -10.01
C ILE A 30 -1.21 2.19 -9.68
N ARG A 31 -0.50 3.14 -10.29
CA ARG A 31 0.83 3.62 -9.89
C ARG A 31 0.74 5.09 -9.50
N ILE A 32 1.31 5.46 -8.35
CA ILE A 32 1.19 6.80 -7.77
C ILE A 32 2.56 7.29 -7.29
N CYS A 33 2.88 8.56 -7.50
CA CYS A 33 4.07 9.22 -6.96
C CYS A 33 3.81 10.71 -6.73
N GLY A 34 4.80 11.44 -6.19
CA GLY A 34 4.67 12.86 -5.86
C GLY A 34 3.97 13.07 -4.52
N ASP A 35 3.19 14.15 -4.42
CA ASP A 35 2.53 14.57 -3.18
C ASP A 35 0.98 14.51 -3.28
N ASP A 36 0.46 14.08 -4.43
CA ASP A 36 -0.98 14.00 -4.70
C ASP A 36 -1.57 12.71 -4.11
N ASN A 37 -2.44 12.86 -3.11
CA ASN A 37 -3.14 11.70 -2.54
C ASN A 37 -4.17 11.17 -3.55
N PRO A 38 -4.20 9.85 -3.84
CA PRO A 38 -5.22 9.27 -4.68
C PRO A 38 -6.59 9.32 -4.00
N ALA A 39 -7.66 9.16 -4.78
CA ALA A 39 -8.97 8.81 -4.23
C ALA A 39 -8.89 7.44 -3.50
N PRO A 40 -9.79 7.17 -2.54
CA PRO A 40 -9.85 5.87 -1.88
C PRO A 40 -9.94 4.72 -2.90
N ILE A 41 -9.09 3.71 -2.74
CA ILE A 41 -9.06 2.53 -3.62
C ILE A 41 -9.93 1.45 -2.98
N GLN A 42 -10.91 0.96 -3.73
CA GLN A 42 -11.76 -0.15 -3.32
C GLN A 42 -11.32 -1.43 -4.04
N SER A 43 -11.07 -2.49 -3.26
CA SER A 43 -10.74 -3.81 -3.80
C SER A 43 -11.94 -4.49 -4.41
N GLN A 44 -11.70 -5.35 -5.40
CA GLN A 44 -12.72 -6.25 -5.94
C GLN A 44 -12.87 -7.51 -5.07
N GLY A 45 -11.76 -7.98 -4.50
CA GLY A 45 -11.72 -9.11 -3.58
C GLY A 45 -11.43 -8.68 -2.13
N ASN A 46 -11.01 -9.66 -1.33
CA ASN A 46 -10.70 -9.48 0.09
C ASN A 46 -9.21 -9.18 0.35
N VAL A 47 -8.43 -8.94 -0.72
CA VAL A 47 -6.97 -8.80 -0.66
C VAL A 47 -6.48 -7.70 -1.60
N LEU A 48 -5.65 -6.78 -1.08
CA LEU A 48 -4.89 -5.81 -1.86
C LEU A 48 -3.41 -5.89 -1.52
N LEU A 49 -2.56 -5.86 -2.54
CA LEU A 49 -1.12 -5.66 -2.41
C LEU A 49 -0.77 -4.21 -2.71
N VAL A 50 -0.11 -3.52 -1.78
CA VAL A 50 0.40 -2.15 -1.90
C VAL A 50 1.92 -2.20 -1.84
N LYS A 51 2.60 -1.96 -2.96
CA LYS A 51 4.05 -2.05 -3.11
C LYS A 51 4.67 -0.67 -3.18
N LEU A 52 5.59 -0.35 -2.28
CA LEU A 52 6.46 0.82 -2.42
C LEU A 52 7.69 0.40 -3.23
N VAL A 53 7.97 1.12 -4.32
CA VAL A 53 9.21 1.00 -5.09
C VAL A 53 9.98 2.30 -4.89
N THR A 54 11.18 2.21 -4.35
CA THR A 54 12.03 3.36 -4.07
C THR A 54 13.48 3.05 -4.40
N ASN A 55 14.24 4.07 -4.80
CA ASN A 55 15.69 3.99 -4.87
C ASN A 55 16.32 4.54 -3.58
N ALA A 56 17.65 4.38 -3.44
CA ALA A 56 18.40 4.83 -2.27
C ALA A 56 18.43 6.36 -2.06
N ASN A 57 17.93 7.14 -3.02
CA ASN A 57 17.99 8.61 -3.01
C ASN A 57 16.67 9.26 -2.57
N ASN A 58 15.63 8.49 -2.23
CA ASN A 58 14.39 9.07 -1.76
C ASN A 58 14.59 9.68 -0.35
N THR A 59 14.51 11.00 -0.27
CA THR A 59 14.55 11.76 0.99
C THR A 59 13.17 12.24 1.44
N SER A 60 12.12 11.92 0.69
CA SER A 60 10.76 12.32 1.01
C SER A 60 10.17 11.53 2.18
N PRO A 61 9.20 12.11 2.93
CA PRO A 61 8.57 11.47 4.10
C PRO A 61 7.92 10.10 3.86
N GLY A 62 7.66 9.71 2.61
CA GLY A 62 7.06 8.42 2.26
C GLY A 62 5.55 8.49 2.20
N PHE A 63 4.87 7.43 2.64
CA PHE A 63 3.41 7.40 2.63
C PHE A 63 2.82 6.82 3.91
N ARG A 64 1.59 7.24 4.17
CA ARG A 64 0.72 6.75 5.23
C ARG A 64 -0.63 6.42 4.62
N ALA A 65 -1.01 5.14 4.67
CA ALA A 65 -2.30 4.65 4.23
C ALA A 65 -3.18 4.25 5.43
N GLN A 66 -4.48 4.43 5.28
CA GLN A 66 -5.49 3.84 6.15
C GLN A 66 -6.31 2.86 5.32
N TYR A 67 -6.71 1.75 5.93
CA TYR A 67 -7.53 0.74 5.28
C TYR A 67 -8.70 0.37 6.19
N SER A 68 -9.84 0.09 5.55
CA SER A 68 -11.05 -0.37 6.19
C SER A 68 -11.64 -1.50 5.36
N PHE A 69 -12.30 -2.44 6.03
CA PHE A 69 -13.10 -3.46 5.37
C PHE A 69 -14.56 -3.09 5.49
N ASN A 70 -15.34 -3.40 4.44
CA ASN A 70 -16.79 -3.31 4.49
C ASN A 70 -17.31 -4.50 5.32
N SER A 71 -17.21 -4.41 6.64
CA SER A 71 -17.67 -5.46 7.55
C SER A 71 -19.18 -5.36 7.74
N GLN A 72 -19.94 -6.21 7.05
CA GLN A 72 -21.29 -6.58 7.49
C GLN A 72 -21.22 -7.66 8.60
N GLU A 73 -20.04 -8.26 8.84
CA GLU A 73 -19.86 -9.34 9.82
C GLU A 73 -19.03 -8.91 11.03
N MET A 74 -19.55 -9.24 12.22
CA MET A 74 -19.02 -8.83 13.53
C MET A 74 -17.71 -9.52 13.94
N ASN A 75 -17.17 -10.46 13.14
CA ASN A 75 -15.97 -11.24 13.46
C ASN A 75 -14.79 -11.01 12.48
N ALA A 76 -14.84 -9.91 11.74
CA ALA A 76 -13.81 -9.52 10.79
C ALA A 76 -12.42 -9.29 11.43
N THR A 77 -11.47 -10.21 11.23
CA THR A 77 -10.09 -9.96 11.65
C THR A 77 -9.37 -9.12 10.61
N LYS A 78 -8.90 -7.93 11.01
CA LYS A 78 -8.04 -7.07 10.18
C LYS A 78 -6.61 -7.62 10.22
N GLN A 79 -6.07 -8.08 9.10
CA GLN A 79 -4.68 -8.52 9.02
C GLN A 79 -3.87 -7.72 8.00
N ILE A 80 -2.67 -7.33 8.43
CA ILE A 80 -1.61 -6.81 7.58
C ILE A 80 -0.61 -7.95 7.43
N MET A 81 -0.55 -8.53 6.24
CA MET A 81 0.54 -9.44 5.86
C MET A 81 1.61 -8.59 5.18
N THR A 82 2.86 -8.80 5.53
CA THR A 82 3.98 -8.05 4.97
C THR A 82 4.90 -9.04 4.29
N SER A 83 5.66 -8.61 3.29
CA SER A 83 6.80 -9.41 2.84
C SER A 83 7.81 -9.57 4.01
N ASN A 84 8.95 -10.21 3.78
CA ASN A 84 9.97 -10.52 4.81
C ASN A 84 10.53 -9.32 5.61
N LEU A 85 10.03 -8.08 5.39
CA LEU A 85 10.36 -6.88 6.14
C LEU A 85 9.37 -6.61 7.29
N ARG A 86 9.88 -6.02 8.39
CA ARG A 86 9.09 -5.69 9.57
C ARG A 86 8.34 -4.35 9.38
N PRO A 87 6.99 -4.32 9.35
CA PRO A 87 6.21 -3.09 9.44
C PRO A 87 6.49 -2.37 10.74
N HIS A 88 6.52 -1.04 10.69
CA HIS A 88 6.19 -0.28 11.88
C HIS A 88 4.69 0.02 11.89
N ILE A 89 3.96 -0.64 12.80
CA ILE A 89 2.53 -0.44 13.01
C ILE A 89 2.36 0.52 14.17
N THR A 90 1.65 1.63 13.92
CA THR A 90 1.28 2.60 14.96
C THR A 90 -0.07 2.25 15.59
N SER A 91 -0.33 2.77 16.79
CA SER A 91 -1.55 2.47 17.58
C SER A 91 -2.85 2.88 16.90
N ASP A 92 -2.80 3.77 15.91
CA ASP A 92 -3.95 4.18 15.10
C ASP A 92 -4.16 3.32 13.85
N GLY A 93 -3.39 2.23 13.71
CA GLY A 93 -3.45 1.30 12.58
C GLY A 93 -2.65 1.71 11.36
N SER A 94 -1.87 2.80 11.43
CA SER A 94 -1.03 3.23 10.30
C SER A 94 0.25 2.41 10.22
N VAL A 95 0.70 2.18 8.99
CA VAL A 95 1.85 1.32 8.71
C VAL A 95 2.93 2.10 7.95
N TYR A 96 4.17 2.02 8.41
CA TYR A 96 5.34 2.68 7.83
C TYR A 96 6.41 1.68 7.40
N PHE A 97 7.09 1.92 6.28
CA PHE A 97 8.14 1.05 5.76
C PHE A 97 9.24 1.74 4.96
N PRO A 98 10.49 1.23 5.04
CA PRO A 98 11.58 1.65 4.17
C PRO A 98 11.65 0.98 2.79
N THR A 99 11.22 -0.28 2.54
CA THR A 99 11.54 -0.91 1.22
C THR A 99 10.67 -2.02 0.60
N ASP A 100 9.61 -2.59 1.18
CA ASP A 100 8.77 -3.58 0.45
C ASP A 100 7.28 -3.57 0.83
N GLY A 101 6.46 -4.12 -0.08
CA GLY A 101 5.00 -4.04 -0.10
C GLY A 101 4.24 -4.69 1.07
N ILE A 102 2.99 -4.23 1.20
CA ILE A 102 2.02 -4.55 2.24
C ILE A 102 0.84 -5.28 1.59
N LEU A 103 0.42 -6.39 2.17
CA LEU A 103 -0.74 -7.14 1.76
C LEU A 103 -1.84 -6.98 2.81
N PHE A 104 -2.89 -6.25 2.46
CA PHE A 104 -4.08 -6.16 3.30
C PHE A 104 -4.96 -7.36 3.05
N ARG A 105 -5.37 -8.08 4.11
CA ARG A 105 -6.32 -9.19 3.98
C ARG A 105 -7.41 -9.09 5.02
N HIS A 106 -8.61 -9.36 4.54
CA HIS A 106 -9.74 -9.70 5.36
C HIS A 106 -9.89 -11.23 5.45
N ASN A 107 -9.98 -11.76 6.67
CA ASN A 107 -10.40 -13.14 6.90
C ASN A 107 -11.91 -13.15 7.11
N ASN A 108 -12.63 -13.91 6.26
CA ASN A 108 -13.97 -14.43 6.54
C ASN A 108 -13.84 -15.57 7.55
#